data_AF-A0AAD0ZA83-F1
#
_entry.id   AF-A0AAD0ZA83-F1
#
_cell.length_a   1.000
_cell.length_b   1.000
_cell.length_c   1.000
_cell.angle_alpha   90.00
_cell.angle_beta   90.00
_cell.angle_gamma   90.00
#
_symmetry.space_group_name_H-M   'P 1'
#
loop_
_entity.id
_entity.type
_entity.pdbx_description
1 polymer ?
#
loop_
_entity_poly.entity_id
_entity_poly.type
_entity_poly.pdbx_seq_one_letter_code
_entity_poly.pdbx_strand_id
1 'polypeptide(L)'
;MSDHDQDNPRREFLRKSLTLIPVVTVASTGLGSSMLMAAPEAPKPVEPARTPVSTNADAYQPSYFTAEEWAFVQAAVERLIPADEQGPGALEAGVPEYIDRQMNTPYAAGALWYMQGPFNADAAPEMGWQSKLVPKEIYRLGIAATDAWSKAFNGKTFAAQDSATRDDLLKQLEAGKPQFDSVPPKIFFNLLLQNTKEGFFCDPIHGGNKGMVGWTLIGFPGARADFMDWVERNEQYPFPAVSIRGERA
;
A
#
# COMPACT_ATOMS: atom_id res chain seq x y z
N MET A 1 -24.66 -15.09 6.03
CA MET A 1 -23.30 -15.59 5.74
C MET A 1 -23.10 -15.42 4.25
N SER A 2 -22.42 -14.35 3.85
CA SER A 2 -22.15 -14.02 2.45
C SER A 2 -20.88 -14.75 1.98
N ASP A 3 -20.88 -15.18 0.72
CA ASP A 3 -19.87 -16.02 0.04
C ASP A 3 -18.44 -15.43 -0.07
N HIS A 4 -18.08 -14.42 0.72
CA HIS A 4 -16.74 -13.81 0.72
C HIS A 4 -15.77 -14.41 1.75
N ASP A 5 -16.21 -15.34 2.58
CA ASP A 5 -15.39 -15.87 3.69
C ASP A 5 -14.61 -17.17 3.36
N GLN A 6 -14.72 -17.72 2.14
CA GLN A 6 -14.17 -19.05 1.83
C GLN A 6 -12.75 -19.08 1.21
N ASP A 7 -12.14 -17.96 0.83
CA ASP A 7 -10.93 -17.98 -0.02
C ASP A 7 -9.60 -17.67 0.71
N ASN A 8 -9.34 -18.28 1.87
CA ASN A 8 -7.96 -18.29 2.41
C ASN A 8 -7.56 -19.56 3.16
N PRO A 9 -7.22 -20.66 2.45
CA PRO A 9 -6.87 -21.95 3.07
C PRO A 9 -5.57 -21.91 3.89
N ARG A 10 -4.69 -20.93 3.65
CA ARG A 10 -3.43 -20.75 4.39
C ARG A 10 -3.66 -20.19 5.80
N ARG A 11 -4.75 -19.43 5.99
CA ARG A 11 -5.15 -18.83 7.28
C ARG A 11 -5.84 -19.83 8.22
N GLU A 12 -6.59 -20.79 7.67
CA GLU A 12 -7.29 -21.81 8.48
C GLU A 12 -6.33 -22.82 9.13
N PHE A 13 -5.24 -23.16 8.44
CA PHE A 13 -4.20 -24.05 8.97
C PHE A 13 -3.48 -23.49 10.21
N LEU A 14 -3.27 -22.17 10.27
CA LEU A 14 -2.60 -21.51 11.41
C LEU A 14 -3.54 -21.32 12.62
N ARG A 15 -4.84 -21.14 12.40
CA ARG A 15 -5.83 -21.00 13.49
C ARG A 15 -6.06 -22.29 14.28
N LYS A 16 -5.87 -23.47 13.67
CA LYS A 16 -6.11 -24.77 14.34
C LYS A 16 -4.96 -25.25 15.24
N SER A 17 -3.84 -24.53 15.30
CA SER A 17 -2.60 -25.00 15.96
C SER A 17 -2.33 -24.40 17.35
N LEU A 18 -3.24 -23.60 17.92
CA LEU A 18 -3.07 -23.00 19.25
C LEU A 18 -4.31 -23.23 20.13
N THR A 19 -4.36 -24.39 20.79
CA THR A 19 -5.22 -24.57 21.98
C THR A 19 -4.45 -25.28 23.08
N LEU A 20 -4.63 -24.78 24.31
CA LEU A 20 -4.38 -25.36 25.64
C LEU A 20 -3.25 -24.70 26.45
N ILE A 21 -3.67 -23.84 27.38
CA ILE A 21 -3.04 -23.72 28.71
C ILE A 21 -4.17 -23.81 29.76
N PRO A 22 -4.11 -24.75 30.72
CA PRO A 22 -5.09 -24.84 31.80
C PRO A 22 -4.74 -23.84 32.92
N VAL A 23 -5.74 -23.14 33.45
CA VAL A 23 -5.59 -22.24 34.60
C VAL A 23 -5.69 -23.07 35.88
N VAL A 24 -4.64 -23.04 36.71
CA VAL A 24 -4.61 -23.62 38.06
C VAL A 24 -5.32 -22.67 39.02
N THR A 25 -6.37 -23.15 39.71
CA THR A 25 -7.04 -22.41 40.78
C THR A 25 -6.44 -22.80 42.13
N VAL A 26 -5.80 -21.84 42.81
CA VAL A 26 -5.40 -21.97 44.22
C VAL A 26 -6.58 -21.53 45.08
N ALA A 27 -7.10 -22.46 45.88
CA ALA A 27 -8.14 -22.20 46.88
C ALA A 27 -7.51 -21.69 48.19
N SER A 28 -8.01 -20.57 48.71
CA SER A 28 -7.85 -20.20 50.12
C SER A 28 -9.21 -19.87 50.72
N THR A 29 -9.45 -20.50 51.86
CA THR A 29 -10.65 -20.47 52.69
C THR A 29 -10.75 -19.14 53.45
N GLY A 30 -11.94 -18.53 53.46
CA GLY A 30 -12.25 -17.40 54.34
C GLY A 30 -13.74 -17.06 54.31
N LEU A 31 -14.48 -17.50 55.33
CA LEU A 31 -15.84 -17.07 55.62
C LEU A 31 -15.87 -15.57 55.97
N GLY A 32 -16.72 -14.81 55.31
CA GLY A 32 -16.97 -13.40 55.65
C GLY A 32 -18.04 -12.79 54.75
N SER A 33 -19.22 -12.57 55.33
CA SER A 33 -20.38 -11.92 54.73
C SER A 33 -20.05 -10.56 54.11
N SER A 34 -20.37 -10.40 52.82
CA SER A 34 -20.23 -9.14 52.08
C SER A 34 -21.52 -8.81 51.33
N MET A 35 -22.00 -7.60 51.57
CA MET A 35 -23.18 -7.00 50.94
C MET A 35 -23.03 -6.94 49.42
N LEU A 36 -24.11 -7.21 48.69
CA LEU A 36 -24.21 -6.88 47.25
C LEU A 36 -24.23 -5.36 47.10
N MET A 37 -23.05 -4.76 46.91
CA MET A 37 -22.93 -3.44 46.30
C MET A 37 -22.94 -3.64 44.79
N ALA A 38 -23.94 -3.06 44.12
CA ALA A 38 -23.97 -2.97 42.67
C ALA A 38 -22.72 -2.22 42.20
N ALA A 39 -21.85 -2.93 41.47
CA ALA A 39 -20.69 -2.31 40.84
C ALA A 39 -21.18 -1.32 39.76
N PRO A 40 -20.61 -0.10 39.67
CA PRO A 40 -20.88 0.77 38.54
C PRO A 40 -20.39 0.08 37.26
N GLU A 41 -21.25 0.02 36.26
CA GLU A 41 -20.94 -0.55 34.96
C GLU A 41 -19.74 0.20 34.35
N ALA A 42 -18.66 -0.52 34.07
CA ALA A 42 -17.48 0.05 33.45
C ALA A 42 -17.85 0.64 32.09
N PRO A 43 -17.38 1.86 31.74
CA PRO A 43 -17.69 2.45 30.45
C PRO A 43 -17.13 1.55 29.35
N LYS A 44 -18.00 1.11 28.43
CA LYS A 44 -17.59 0.38 27.23
C LYS A 44 -16.57 1.22 26.47
N PRO A 45 -15.48 0.62 25.95
CA PRO A 45 -14.54 1.33 25.08
C PRO A 45 -15.31 1.99 23.95
N VAL A 46 -15.20 3.31 23.85
CA VAL A 46 -15.72 4.06 22.70
C VAL A 46 -14.84 3.67 21.53
N GLU A 47 -15.34 2.79 20.68
CA GLU A 47 -14.76 2.53 19.38
C GLU A 47 -14.71 3.89 18.65
N PRO A 48 -13.53 4.40 18.25
CA PRO A 48 -13.48 5.66 17.53
C PRO A 48 -14.33 5.49 16.28
N ALA A 49 -15.36 6.34 16.17
CA ALA A 49 -16.20 6.38 14.99
C ALA A 49 -15.27 6.54 13.78
N ARG A 50 -15.21 5.50 12.94
CA ARG A 50 -14.52 5.56 11.65
C ARG A 50 -15.26 6.62 10.86
N THR A 51 -14.73 7.83 10.82
CA THR A 51 -15.21 8.84 9.89
C THR A 51 -15.03 8.24 8.51
N PRO A 52 -16.10 7.99 7.74
CA PRO A 52 -15.92 7.60 6.36
C PRO A 52 -15.16 8.74 5.70
N VAL A 53 -13.95 8.46 5.22
CA VAL A 53 -13.22 9.39 4.36
C VAL A 53 -14.19 9.71 3.22
N SER A 54 -14.60 10.98 3.14
CA SER A 54 -15.63 11.43 2.22
C SER A 54 -15.20 11.08 0.78
N THR A 55 -15.77 10.01 0.25
CA THR A 55 -15.63 9.67 -1.17
C THR A 55 -16.53 10.62 -1.95
N ASN A 56 -15.95 11.40 -2.85
CA ASN A 56 -16.60 12.25 -3.85
C ASN A 56 -16.77 13.74 -3.51
N ALA A 57 -15.66 14.46 -3.46
CA ALA A 57 -15.58 15.81 -4.02
C ALA A 57 -14.41 15.80 -5.02
N ASP A 58 -14.77 15.75 -6.31
CA ASP A 58 -13.91 15.63 -7.51
C ASP A 58 -12.99 14.41 -7.53
N ALA A 59 -13.47 13.32 -8.13
CA ALA A 59 -12.59 12.21 -8.51
C ALA A 59 -11.43 12.77 -9.35
N TYR A 60 -10.21 12.62 -8.85
CA TYR A 60 -9.00 13.11 -9.49
C TYR A 60 -8.95 12.67 -10.96
N GLN A 61 -8.69 13.62 -11.86
CA GLN A 61 -8.53 13.34 -13.28
C GLN A 61 -7.03 13.24 -13.60
N PRO A 62 -6.54 12.09 -14.12
CA PRO A 62 -5.15 11.96 -14.50
C PRO A 62 -4.82 12.91 -15.64
N SER A 63 -3.64 13.49 -15.56
CA SER A 63 -3.09 14.41 -16.55
C SER A 63 -2.07 13.72 -17.45
N TYR A 64 -1.40 12.69 -16.92
CA TYR A 64 -0.46 11.88 -17.67
C TYR A 64 -1.17 10.67 -18.28
N PHE A 65 -1.72 9.77 -17.46
CA PHE A 65 -2.26 8.49 -17.95
C PHE A 65 -3.54 8.64 -18.77
N THR A 66 -3.71 7.79 -19.80
CA THR A 66 -5.02 7.65 -20.46
C THR A 66 -6.02 6.97 -19.53
N ALA A 67 -7.31 6.94 -19.90
CA ALA A 67 -8.32 6.24 -19.11
C ALA A 67 -8.01 4.75 -18.90
N GLU A 68 -7.50 4.08 -19.94
CA GLU A 68 -7.14 2.65 -19.89
C GLU A 68 -5.91 2.40 -19.01
N GLU A 69 -4.87 3.23 -19.16
CA GLU A 69 -3.66 3.15 -18.34
C GLU A 69 -3.96 3.50 -16.88
N TRP A 70 -4.86 4.46 -16.65
CA TRP A 70 -5.32 4.82 -15.30
C TRP A 70 -6.08 3.67 -14.64
N ALA A 71 -6.92 2.94 -15.38
CA ALA A 71 -7.56 1.73 -14.90
C ALA A 71 -6.53 0.64 -14.56
N PHE A 72 -5.48 0.50 -15.37
CA PHE A 72 -4.35 -0.39 -15.05
C PHE A 72 -3.67 0.01 -13.73
N VAL A 73 -3.27 1.29 -13.58
CA VAL A 73 -2.55 1.76 -12.40
C VAL A 73 -3.37 1.53 -11.14
N GLN A 74 -4.65 1.91 -11.14
CA GLN A 74 -5.55 1.65 -10.02
C GLN A 74 -5.62 0.16 -9.68
N ALA A 75 -5.91 -0.69 -10.67
CA ALA A 75 -6.02 -2.12 -10.46
C ALA A 75 -4.71 -2.75 -9.96
N ALA A 76 -3.56 -2.25 -10.40
CA ALA A 76 -2.26 -2.80 -10.02
C ALA A 76 -1.89 -2.40 -8.58
N VAL A 77 -2.00 -1.12 -8.22
CA VAL A 77 -1.62 -0.66 -6.88
C VAL A 77 -2.56 -1.19 -5.79
N GLU A 78 -3.84 -1.41 -6.12
CA GLU A 78 -4.80 -2.09 -5.24
C GLU A 78 -4.34 -3.50 -4.86
N ARG A 79 -3.67 -4.22 -5.77
CA ARG A 79 -3.12 -5.55 -5.46
C ARG A 79 -1.79 -5.49 -4.70
N LEU A 80 -1.01 -4.42 -4.87
CA LEU A 80 0.28 -4.23 -4.20
C LEU A 80 0.12 -3.83 -2.72
N ILE A 81 -0.82 -2.94 -2.41
CA ILE A 81 -1.21 -2.58 -1.04
C ILE A 81 -2.75 -2.59 -0.98
N PRO A 82 -3.38 -3.74 -0.69
CA PRO A 82 -4.84 -3.85 -0.62
C PRO A 82 -5.39 -3.21 0.66
N ALA A 83 -6.64 -2.75 0.61
CA ALA A 83 -7.39 -2.45 1.83
C ALA A 83 -7.77 -3.77 2.52
N ASP A 84 -7.53 -3.87 3.83
CA ASP A 84 -7.80 -5.07 4.61
C ASP A 84 -8.13 -4.76 6.08
N GLU A 85 -8.08 -5.77 6.94
CA GLU A 85 -8.37 -5.63 8.38
C GLU A 85 -7.38 -4.68 9.10
N GLN A 86 -6.19 -4.46 8.54
CA GLN A 86 -5.16 -3.60 9.12
C GLN A 86 -5.38 -2.13 8.77
N GLY A 87 -6.04 -1.83 7.65
CA GLY A 87 -6.39 -0.46 7.31
C GLY A 87 -6.66 -0.19 5.82
N PRO A 88 -6.73 1.10 5.46
CA PRO A 88 -6.93 1.56 4.09
C PRO A 88 -5.77 1.16 3.17
N GLY A 89 -6.08 0.87 1.90
CA GLY A 89 -5.11 0.45 0.90
C GLY A 89 -4.57 1.60 0.04
N ALA A 90 -3.85 1.24 -1.02
CA ALA A 90 -3.26 2.19 -1.96
C ALA A 90 -4.29 3.14 -2.60
N LEU A 91 -5.51 2.67 -2.86
CA LEU A 91 -6.55 3.48 -3.48
C LEU A 91 -7.04 4.57 -2.53
N GLU A 92 -7.34 4.22 -1.27
CA GLU A 92 -7.77 5.16 -0.24
C GLU A 92 -6.66 6.16 0.10
N ALA A 93 -5.41 5.71 0.09
CA ALA A 93 -4.24 6.57 0.27
C ALA A 93 -4.01 7.53 -0.91
N GLY A 94 -4.69 7.38 -2.06
CA GLY A 94 -4.46 8.23 -3.23
C GLY A 94 -3.17 7.92 -4.00
N VAL A 95 -2.63 6.72 -3.86
CA VAL A 95 -1.40 6.29 -4.56
C VAL A 95 -1.46 6.51 -6.09
N PRO A 96 -2.56 6.19 -6.80
CA PRO A 96 -2.64 6.46 -8.24
C PRO A 96 -2.39 7.93 -8.58
N GLU A 97 -2.96 8.85 -7.80
CA GLU A 97 -2.80 10.30 -8.00
C GLU A 97 -1.35 10.74 -7.78
N TYR A 98 -0.70 10.21 -6.74
CA TYR A 98 0.75 10.42 -6.56
C TYR A 98 1.52 10.00 -7.83
N ILE A 99 1.28 8.79 -8.34
CA ILE A 99 2.00 8.29 -9.51
C ILE A 99 1.77 9.19 -10.74
N ASP A 100 0.54 9.59 -11.05
CA ASP A 100 0.25 10.49 -12.19
C ASP A 100 0.96 11.84 -12.05
N ARG A 101 0.91 12.45 -10.86
CA ARG A 101 1.62 13.71 -10.58
C ARG A 101 3.12 13.56 -10.77
N GLN A 102 3.71 12.47 -10.26
CA GLN A 102 5.15 12.21 -10.42
C GLN A 102 5.56 12.07 -11.89
N MET A 103 4.69 11.51 -12.75
CA MET A 103 4.96 11.39 -14.19
C MET A 103 5.07 12.74 -14.92
N ASN A 104 4.57 13.81 -14.31
CA ASN A 104 4.65 15.19 -14.83
C ASN A 104 5.85 15.99 -14.27
N THR A 105 6.74 15.36 -13.50
CA THR A 105 7.90 16.03 -12.88
C THR A 105 9.20 15.83 -13.70
N PRO A 106 10.25 16.65 -13.46
CA PRO A 106 11.58 16.44 -14.06
C PRO A 106 12.18 15.05 -13.76
N TYR A 107 11.85 14.43 -12.63
CA TYR A 107 12.24 13.07 -12.29
C TYR A 107 11.78 12.08 -13.37
N ALA A 108 10.49 12.13 -13.76
CA ALA A 108 9.94 11.18 -14.72
C ALA A 108 10.41 11.41 -16.15
N ALA A 109 10.91 12.61 -16.44
CA ALA A 109 11.60 12.94 -17.68
C ALA A 109 13.09 12.54 -17.69
N GLY A 110 13.62 11.98 -16.60
CA GLY A 110 15.04 11.65 -16.46
C GLY A 110 15.96 12.86 -16.34
N ALA A 111 15.41 14.07 -16.15
CA ALA A 111 16.18 15.32 -16.14
C ALA A 111 17.07 15.47 -14.89
N LEU A 112 16.85 14.63 -13.88
CA LEU A 112 17.64 14.59 -12.65
C LEU A 112 18.72 13.49 -12.66
N TRP A 113 18.84 12.74 -13.75
CA TRP A 113 19.73 11.59 -13.88
C TRP A 113 20.80 11.81 -14.94
N TYR A 114 21.92 11.11 -14.81
CA TYR A 114 22.89 10.99 -15.90
C TYR A 114 22.36 9.99 -16.93
N MET A 115 21.81 10.50 -18.03
CA MET A 115 21.16 9.72 -19.10
C MET A 115 21.99 9.65 -20.39
N GLN A 116 23.30 9.90 -20.32
CA GLN A 116 24.17 9.73 -21.47
C GLN A 116 24.68 8.29 -21.54
N GLY A 117 24.70 7.73 -22.74
CA GLY A 117 25.26 6.41 -22.97
C GLY A 117 26.79 6.36 -22.84
N PRO A 118 27.39 5.16 -22.92
CA PRO A 118 26.75 3.89 -23.23
C PRO A 118 25.97 3.31 -22.05
N PHE A 119 24.85 2.64 -22.35
CA PHE A 119 24.05 1.88 -21.40
C PHE A 119 24.43 0.39 -21.49
N ASN A 120 24.72 -0.24 -20.36
CA ASN A 120 25.08 -1.66 -20.32
C ASN A 120 24.05 -2.47 -19.51
N ALA A 121 23.22 -3.23 -20.20
CA ALA A 121 22.17 -4.05 -19.56
C ALA A 121 22.73 -5.17 -18.67
N ASP A 122 23.97 -5.61 -18.91
CA ASP A 122 24.65 -6.67 -18.16
C ASP A 122 25.55 -6.12 -17.03
N ALA A 123 25.54 -4.79 -16.81
CA ALA A 123 26.31 -4.18 -15.75
C ALA A 123 25.82 -4.65 -14.36
N ALA A 124 26.76 -4.70 -13.42
CA ALA A 124 26.44 -5.04 -12.04
C ALA A 124 25.49 -4.00 -11.41
N PRO A 125 24.56 -4.40 -10.52
CA PRO A 125 23.58 -3.48 -9.92
C PRO A 125 24.18 -2.26 -9.22
N GLU A 126 25.42 -2.36 -8.73
CA GLU A 126 26.17 -1.30 -8.07
C GLU A 126 26.55 -0.15 -9.03
N MET A 127 26.49 -0.38 -10.35
CA MET A 127 26.77 0.62 -11.38
C MET A 127 25.59 1.57 -11.65
N GLY A 128 24.55 1.53 -10.81
CA GLY A 128 23.42 2.44 -10.86
C GLY A 128 22.49 2.21 -12.06
N TRP A 129 21.85 3.27 -12.53
CA TRP A 129 20.86 3.19 -13.60
C TRP A 129 21.52 2.98 -14.97
N GLN A 130 21.21 1.87 -15.61
CA GLN A 130 21.83 1.44 -16.86
C GLN A 130 20.82 1.28 -18.02
N SER A 131 19.64 1.88 -17.90
CA SER A 131 18.62 1.87 -18.94
C SER A 131 18.51 3.22 -19.63
N LYS A 132 18.28 3.21 -20.94
CA LYS A 132 17.96 4.42 -21.71
C LYS A 132 16.54 4.95 -21.44
N LEU A 133 15.68 4.12 -20.87
CA LEU A 133 14.28 4.46 -20.64
C LEU A 133 14.18 5.37 -19.41
N VAL A 134 13.34 6.39 -19.52
CA VAL A 134 12.96 7.23 -18.37
C VAL A 134 11.66 6.73 -17.73
N PRO A 135 11.33 7.12 -16.48
CA PRO A 135 10.16 6.57 -15.78
C PRO A 135 8.84 6.67 -16.56
N LYS A 136 8.58 7.80 -17.21
CA LYS A 136 7.37 7.98 -18.03
C LYS A 136 7.28 6.94 -19.16
N GLU A 137 8.38 6.65 -19.85
CA GLU A 137 8.42 5.66 -20.93
C GLU A 137 8.24 4.24 -20.39
N ILE A 138 8.85 3.93 -19.23
CA ILE A 138 8.71 2.64 -18.56
C ILE A 138 7.24 2.35 -18.25
N TYR A 139 6.49 3.34 -17.74
CA TYR A 139 5.06 3.16 -17.48
C TYR A 139 4.28 2.89 -18.76
N ARG A 140 4.46 3.69 -19.82
CA ARG A 140 3.73 3.48 -21.09
C ARG A 140 4.00 2.12 -21.70
N LEU A 141 5.28 1.77 -21.83
CA LEU A 141 5.70 0.52 -22.43
C LEU A 141 5.30 -0.67 -21.55
N GLY A 142 5.43 -0.54 -20.23
CA GLY A 142 5.14 -1.59 -19.27
C GLY A 142 3.65 -1.92 -19.18
N ILE A 143 2.81 -0.89 -19.14
CA ILE A 143 1.35 -1.05 -19.17
C ILE A 143 0.93 -1.70 -20.49
N ALA A 144 1.36 -1.15 -21.63
CA ALA A 144 1.01 -1.68 -22.94
C ALA A 144 1.45 -3.15 -23.12
N ALA A 145 2.67 -3.49 -22.71
CA ALA A 145 3.18 -4.85 -22.78
C ALA A 145 2.43 -5.81 -21.84
N THR A 146 2.10 -5.37 -20.62
CA THR A 146 1.34 -6.18 -19.66
C THR A 146 -0.09 -6.40 -20.14
N ASP A 147 -0.74 -5.39 -20.72
CA ASP A 147 -2.09 -5.55 -21.28
C ASP A 147 -2.11 -6.44 -22.51
N ALA A 148 -1.12 -6.33 -23.41
CA ALA A 148 -0.99 -7.23 -24.54
C ALA A 148 -0.79 -8.69 -24.07
N TRP A 149 0.06 -8.88 -23.08
CA TRP A 149 0.30 -10.19 -22.46
C TRP A 149 -0.94 -10.73 -21.75
N SER A 150 -1.64 -9.91 -20.98
CA SER A 150 -2.92 -10.26 -20.33
C SER A 150 -3.98 -10.70 -21.34
N LYS A 151 -4.11 -9.98 -22.47
CA LYS A 151 -5.05 -10.31 -23.54
C LYS A 151 -4.72 -11.64 -24.22
N ALA A 152 -3.45 -12.06 -24.26
CA ALA A 152 -3.08 -13.35 -24.82
C ALA A 152 -3.61 -14.55 -24.01
N PHE A 153 -3.97 -14.36 -22.74
CA PHE A 153 -4.57 -15.43 -21.92
C PHE A 153 -6.06 -15.63 -22.22
N ASN A 154 -6.85 -14.56 -22.22
CA ASN A 154 -8.32 -14.65 -22.31
C ASN A 154 -9.00 -13.43 -22.96
N GLY A 155 -8.25 -12.58 -23.67
CA GLY A 155 -8.74 -11.42 -24.38
C GLY A 155 -9.01 -10.17 -23.53
N LYS A 156 -8.82 -10.23 -22.20
CA LYS A 156 -9.03 -9.09 -21.30
C LYS A 156 -7.74 -8.32 -21.02
N THR A 157 -7.84 -7.01 -20.79
CA THR A 157 -6.75 -6.20 -20.22
C THR A 157 -6.47 -6.64 -18.78
N PHE A 158 -5.30 -6.29 -18.23
CA PHE A 158 -4.95 -6.58 -16.83
C PHE A 158 -6.02 -6.06 -15.86
N ALA A 159 -6.47 -4.81 -16.03
CA ALA A 159 -7.49 -4.21 -15.18
C ALA A 159 -8.85 -4.92 -15.25
N ALA A 160 -9.15 -5.63 -16.34
CA ALA A 160 -10.39 -6.37 -16.51
C ALA A 160 -10.32 -7.83 -16.02
N GLN A 161 -9.15 -8.30 -15.56
CA GLN A 161 -8.99 -9.61 -14.95
C GLN A 161 -9.61 -9.65 -13.54
N ASP A 162 -9.89 -10.85 -13.02
CA ASP A 162 -10.18 -11.06 -11.60
C ASP A 162 -8.92 -10.89 -10.73
N SER A 163 -9.12 -10.75 -9.41
CA SER A 163 -8.03 -10.47 -8.46
C SER A 163 -6.95 -11.54 -8.42
N ALA A 164 -7.31 -12.82 -8.54
CA ALA A 164 -6.35 -13.92 -8.50
C ALA A 164 -5.45 -13.92 -9.74
N THR A 165 -6.04 -13.65 -10.91
CA THR A 165 -5.31 -13.50 -12.16
C THR A 165 -4.42 -12.25 -12.13
N ARG A 166 -4.89 -11.11 -11.60
CA ARG A 166 -4.06 -9.90 -11.43
C ARG A 166 -2.85 -10.19 -10.53
N ASP A 167 -3.04 -10.89 -9.42
CA ASP A 167 -1.94 -11.27 -8.52
C ASP A 167 -0.91 -12.16 -9.19
N ASP A 168 -1.36 -13.14 -9.97
CA ASP A 168 -0.46 -14.04 -10.68
C ASP A 168 0.35 -13.29 -11.75
N LEU A 169 -0.30 -12.44 -12.55
CA LEU A 169 0.38 -11.60 -13.53
C LEU A 169 1.43 -10.69 -12.86
N LEU A 170 1.10 -10.04 -11.73
CA LEU A 170 2.06 -9.22 -10.97
C LEU A 170 3.25 -10.04 -10.42
N LYS A 171 3.01 -11.23 -9.87
CA LYS A 171 4.08 -12.13 -9.42
C LYS A 171 5.00 -12.56 -10.56
N GLN A 172 4.44 -12.80 -11.74
CA GLN A 172 5.23 -13.16 -12.91
C GLN A 172 6.07 -11.98 -13.43
N LEU A 173 5.52 -10.75 -13.39
CA LEU A 173 6.28 -9.52 -13.66
C LEU A 173 7.44 -9.33 -12.67
N GLU A 174 7.19 -9.50 -11.38
CA GLU A 174 8.20 -9.46 -10.31
C GLU A 174 9.32 -10.49 -10.57
N ALA A 175 8.94 -11.71 -10.93
CA ALA A 175 9.89 -12.77 -11.27
C ALA A 175 10.62 -12.51 -12.60
N GLY A 176 10.16 -11.57 -13.44
CA GLY A 176 10.71 -11.28 -14.75
C GLY A 176 10.49 -12.38 -15.77
N LYS A 177 9.42 -13.16 -15.63
CA LYS A 177 9.13 -14.30 -16.52
C LYS A 177 8.62 -13.90 -17.91
N PRO A 178 7.75 -12.88 -18.05
CA PRO A 178 7.26 -12.48 -19.37
C PRO A 178 8.41 -11.97 -20.25
N GLN A 179 8.38 -12.28 -21.54
CA GLN A 179 9.32 -11.67 -22.48
C GLN A 179 8.65 -10.44 -23.10
N PHE A 180 9.17 -9.25 -22.77
CA PHE A 180 8.71 -7.98 -23.32
C PHE A 180 9.79 -7.41 -24.24
N ASP A 181 9.39 -6.96 -25.43
CA ASP A 181 10.34 -6.46 -26.43
C ASP A 181 10.88 -5.07 -26.11
N SER A 182 10.05 -4.21 -25.50
CA SER A 182 10.34 -2.77 -25.36
C SER A 182 10.79 -2.34 -23.96
N VAL A 183 10.49 -3.12 -22.92
CA VAL A 183 10.84 -2.80 -21.54
C VAL A 183 11.04 -4.07 -20.73
N PRO A 184 12.14 -4.24 -19.98
CA PRO A 184 12.30 -5.39 -19.10
C PRO A 184 11.19 -5.43 -18.03
N PRO A 185 10.48 -6.56 -17.83
CA PRO A 185 9.35 -6.63 -16.92
C PRO A 185 9.70 -6.25 -15.48
N LYS A 186 10.88 -6.66 -15.01
CA LYS A 186 11.38 -6.31 -13.67
C LYS A 186 11.60 -4.81 -13.50
N ILE A 187 12.08 -4.11 -14.53
CA ILE A 187 12.26 -2.65 -14.46
C ILE A 187 10.91 -1.97 -14.26
N PHE A 188 9.89 -2.37 -15.03
CA PHE A 188 8.54 -1.85 -14.89
C PHE A 188 7.93 -2.18 -13.52
N PHE A 189 7.95 -3.45 -13.11
CA PHE A 189 7.38 -3.86 -11.83
C PHE A 189 8.06 -3.17 -10.64
N ASN A 190 9.39 -3.09 -10.63
CA ASN A 190 10.12 -2.45 -9.54
C ASN A 190 9.80 -0.96 -9.46
N LEU A 191 9.68 -0.26 -10.59
CA LEU A 191 9.28 1.14 -10.61
C LEU A 191 7.87 1.34 -10.06
N LEU A 192 6.91 0.51 -10.51
CA LEU A 192 5.53 0.53 -10.01
C LEU A 192 5.47 0.27 -8.50
N LEU A 193 6.17 -0.76 -8.01
CA LEU A 193 6.22 -1.09 -6.59
C LEU A 193 6.88 0.03 -5.77
N GLN A 194 7.97 0.60 -6.27
CA GLN A 194 8.64 1.72 -5.62
C GLN A 194 7.70 2.92 -5.50
N ASN A 195 7.08 3.38 -6.60
CA ASN A 195 6.19 4.53 -6.54
C ASN A 195 4.90 4.23 -5.76
N THR A 196 4.47 2.97 -5.67
CA THR A 196 3.36 2.56 -4.80
C THR A 196 3.70 2.78 -3.34
N LYS A 197 4.89 2.33 -2.90
CA LYS A 197 5.39 2.54 -1.54
C LYS A 197 5.58 4.02 -1.24
N GLU A 198 6.21 4.75 -2.15
CA GLU A 198 6.40 6.19 -2.01
C GLU A 198 5.06 6.92 -1.89
N GLY A 199 4.09 6.62 -2.77
CA GLY A 199 2.77 7.23 -2.72
C GLY A 199 2.00 6.89 -1.45
N PHE A 200 2.20 5.70 -0.88
CA PHE A 200 1.51 5.30 0.34
C PHE A 200 2.09 5.97 1.60
N PHE A 201 3.37 6.34 1.58
CA PHE A 201 4.08 6.91 2.73
C PHE A 201 4.59 8.35 2.54
N CYS A 202 4.26 9.01 1.43
CA CYS A 202 4.65 10.40 1.19
C CYS A 202 3.85 11.39 2.07
N ASP A 203 4.24 12.66 2.07
CA ASP A 203 3.38 13.72 2.60
C ASP A 203 2.17 13.94 1.67
N PRO A 204 0.95 14.16 2.22
CA PRO A 204 -0.27 14.41 1.43
C PRO A 204 -0.16 15.49 0.36
N ILE A 205 0.75 16.47 0.52
CA ILE A 205 0.99 17.52 -0.48
C ILE A 205 1.33 16.95 -1.87
N HIS A 206 1.90 15.74 -1.93
CA HIS A 206 2.29 15.09 -3.17
C HIS A 206 1.15 14.30 -3.84
N GLY A 207 -0.05 14.26 -3.24
CA GLY A 207 -1.24 13.61 -3.79
C GLY A 207 -1.45 12.16 -3.36
N GLY A 208 -0.46 11.56 -2.68
CA GLY A 208 -0.57 10.26 -2.02
C GLY A 208 -0.81 10.39 -0.51
N ASN A 209 -0.75 9.28 0.22
CA ASN A 209 -0.97 9.17 1.66
C ASN A 209 -2.11 10.07 2.21
N LYS A 210 -3.23 10.17 1.49
CA LYS A 210 -4.37 11.03 1.88
C LYS A 210 -4.86 10.66 3.28
N GLY A 211 -5.15 11.68 4.09
CA GLY A 211 -5.50 11.49 5.49
C GLY A 211 -4.36 10.88 6.34
N MET A 212 -3.14 10.82 5.81
CA MET A 212 -1.97 10.23 6.47
C MET A 212 -2.22 8.78 6.92
N VAL A 213 -3.00 8.03 6.13
CA VAL A 213 -3.38 6.65 6.45
C VAL A 213 -2.17 5.73 6.62
N GLY A 214 -1.16 5.87 5.75
CA GLY A 214 0.07 5.08 5.82
C GLY A 214 0.90 5.43 7.04
N TRP A 215 0.98 6.70 7.42
CA TRP A 215 1.68 7.13 8.63
C TRP A 215 0.98 6.67 9.90
N THR A 216 -0.34 6.79 9.94
CA THR A 216 -1.17 6.33 11.06
C THR A 216 -1.02 4.82 11.25
N LEU A 217 -1.02 4.05 10.16
CA LEU A 217 -0.85 2.60 10.17
C LEU A 217 0.45 2.16 10.85
N ILE A 218 1.56 2.86 10.60
CA ILE A 218 2.88 2.51 11.14
C ILE A 218 3.24 3.29 12.42
N GLY A 219 2.34 4.14 12.92
CA GLY A 219 2.59 5.01 14.07
C GLY A 219 3.63 6.12 13.83
N PHE A 220 3.83 6.53 12.57
CA PHE A 220 4.74 7.63 12.24
C PHE A 220 4.10 8.99 12.58
N PRO A 221 4.75 9.87 13.37
CA PRO A 221 4.18 11.13 13.82
C PRO A 221 4.03 12.20 12.73
N GLY A 222 4.55 11.96 11.52
CA GLY A 222 4.55 12.94 10.44
C GLY A 222 5.59 14.05 10.64
N ALA A 223 5.36 15.20 10.01
CA ALA A 223 6.22 16.38 10.03
C ALA A 223 6.17 17.19 11.35
N ARG A 224 6.18 16.50 12.49
CA ARG A 224 6.31 17.13 13.82
C ARG A 224 7.77 17.48 14.08
N ALA A 225 8.03 18.64 14.68
CA ALA A 225 9.39 19.06 15.05
C ALA A 225 9.79 18.55 16.45
N ASP A 226 8.82 18.26 17.30
CA ASP A 226 8.95 18.04 18.75
C ASP A 226 8.88 16.56 19.16
N PHE A 227 9.10 15.61 18.25
CA PHE A 227 9.05 14.17 18.56
C PHE A 227 10.39 13.55 18.96
N MET A 228 11.51 14.29 18.85
CA MET A 228 12.87 13.75 19.06
C MET A 228 13.05 13.14 20.46
N ASP A 229 12.48 13.76 21.50
CA ASP A 229 12.52 13.25 22.87
C ASP A 229 11.75 11.93 23.08
N TRP A 230 10.99 11.49 22.07
CA TRP A 230 10.18 10.27 22.10
C TRP A 230 10.86 9.07 21.43
N VAL A 231 11.83 9.31 20.54
CA VAL A 231 12.46 8.27 19.70
C VAL A 231 13.12 7.17 20.55
N GLU A 232 13.76 7.55 21.66
CA GLU A 232 14.49 6.62 22.53
C GLU A 232 13.58 5.83 23.50
N ARG A 233 12.28 6.14 23.54
CA ARG A 233 11.36 5.56 24.55
C ARG A 233 10.84 4.18 24.19
N ASN A 234 10.94 3.78 22.92
CA ASN A 234 10.28 2.59 22.38
C ASN A 234 8.79 2.51 22.75
N GLU A 235 8.14 3.67 22.81
CA GLU A 235 6.73 3.87 23.13
C GLU A 235 6.01 4.46 21.93
N GLN A 236 4.73 4.13 21.75
CA GLN A 236 3.91 4.73 20.71
C GLN A 236 3.80 6.25 20.93
N TYR A 237 3.98 7.03 19.87
CA TYR A 237 3.80 8.47 19.94
C TYR A 237 2.31 8.82 20.18
N PRO A 238 1.98 9.67 21.18
CA PRO A 238 0.61 9.79 21.68
C PRO A 238 -0.28 10.72 20.84
N PHE A 239 0.28 11.48 19.90
CA PHE A 239 -0.48 12.43 19.09
C PHE A 239 -0.65 11.96 17.64
N PRO A 240 -1.75 12.37 16.97
CA PRO A 240 -1.96 12.05 15.56
C PRO A 240 -0.84 12.56 14.66
N ALA A 241 -0.68 11.91 13.50
CA ALA A 241 0.26 12.34 12.49
C ALA A 241 -0.04 13.77 11.98
N VAL A 242 1.00 14.51 11.60
CA VAL A 242 0.88 15.88 11.08
C VAL A 242 1.53 15.98 9.70
N SER A 243 0.83 16.57 8.72
CA SER A 243 1.40 16.84 7.40
C SER A 243 2.28 18.09 7.40
N ILE A 244 3.08 18.30 6.35
CA ILE A 244 3.87 19.52 6.11
C ILE A 244 2.97 20.76 6.10
N ARG A 245 1.70 20.62 5.70
CA ARG A 245 0.70 21.70 5.72
C ARG A 245 0.08 21.95 7.09
N GLY A 246 0.43 21.14 8.09
CA GLY A 246 -0.12 21.23 9.45
C GLY A 246 -1.48 20.54 9.63
N GLU A 247 -1.95 19.77 8.63
CA GLU A 247 -3.17 18.96 8.75
C GLU A 247 -2.91 17.80 9.73
N ARG A 248 -3.97 17.32 10.40
CA ARG A 248 -3.90 16.24 11.39
C ARG A 248 -4.77 15.07 10.95
N ALA A 249 -4.27 13.86 11.16
CA ALA A 249 -5.01 12.62 10.92
C ALA A 249 -6.19 12.47 11.88
#